data_AF-A0A932QI26-F1
#
_entry.id   AF-A0A932QI26-F1
#
_cell.length_a   1.000
_cell.length_b   1.000
_cell.length_c   1.000
_cell.angle_alpha   90.00
_cell.angle_beta   90.00
_cell.angle_gamma   90.00
#
_symmetry.space_group_name_H-M   'P 1'
#
loop_
_entity.id
_entity.type
_entity.pdbx_description
1 polymer ?
#
loop_
_entity_poly.entity_id
_entity_poly.type
_entity_poly.pdbx_seq_one_letter_code
_entity_poly.pdbx_strand_id
1 'polypeptide(L)'
;MSDSQVREHVRQALHKEYSEVTASWRFFTQIRFTLLAFAATLLSGLFAGYHYILANAASLGDLEVMAVIGVPSFGALATCAILLTEWRTRRLYGSCLVRGIQIEDALGLSNGHLHQIWEVPKILWIGSHTLAIGFIYVVVFGAWGFLYLRAVTLATWRLWNAFVH
;
A
#
# COMPACT_ATOMS: atom_id res chain seq x y z
N MET A 1 -22.85 -44.19 -5.97
CA MET A 1 -21.55 -43.64 -6.39
C MET A 1 -20.48 -44.42 -5.64
N SER A 2 -19.47 -44.97 -6.32
CA SER A 2 -18.42 -45.72 -5.62
C SER A 2 -17.50 -44.76 -4.84
N ASP A 3 -16.87 -45.23 -3.77
CA ASP A 3 -15.90 -44.43 -3.01
C ASP A 3 -14.77 -43.87 -3.88
N SER A 4 -14.40 -44.58 -4.96
CA SER A 4 -13.43 -44.09 -5.95
C SER A 4 -13.93 -42.89 -6.73
N GLN A 5 -15.20 -42.86 -7.12
CA GLN A 5 -15.81 -41.72 -7.81
C GLN A 5 -15.89 -40.51 -6.88
N VAL A 6 -16.26 -40.70 -5.60
CA VAL A 6 -16.30 -39.63 -4.61
C VAL A 6 -14.92 -38.99 -4.43
N ARG A 7 -13.87 -39.80 -4.26
CA ARG A 7 -12.49 -39.31 -4.11
C ARG A 7 -12.01 -38.53 -5.33
N GLU A 8 -12.32 -39.00 -6.52
CA GLU A 8 -11.95 -38.32 -7.76
C GLU A 8 -12.65 -36.96 -7.90
N HIS A 9 -13.95 -36.89 -7.61
CA HIS A 9 -14.68 -35.61 -7.61
C HIS A 9 -14.12 -34.61 -6.59
N VAL A 10 -13.76 -35.06 -5.38
CA VAL A 10 -13.13 -34.20 -4.36
C VAL A 10 -11.77 -33.72 -4.84
N ARG A 11 -10.95 -34.61 -5.41
CA ARG A 11 -9.63 -34.25 -5.96
C ARG A 11 -9.74 -33.21 -7.06
N GLN A 12 -10.69 -33.37 -7.99
CA GLN A 12 -10.95 -32.41 -9.06
C GLN A 12 -11.42 -31.06 -8.52
N ALA A 13 -12.29 -31.06 -7.51
CA ALA A 13 -12.73 -29.84 -6.85
C ALA A 13 -11.56 -29.09 -6.18
N LEU A 14 -10.67 -29.81 -5.49
CA LEU A 14 -9.46 -29.25 -4.88
C LEU A 14 -8.51 -28.66 -5.93
N HIS A 15 -8.28 -29.34 -7.05
CA HIS A 15 -7.46 -28.80 -8.13
C HIS A 15 -8.05 -27.51 -8.73
N LYS A 16 -9.37 -27.47 -8.91
CA LYS A 16 -10.06 -26.25 -9.38
C LYS A 16 -9.89 -25.11 -8.38
N GLU A 17 -10.14 -25.36 -7.10
CA GLU A 17 -9.96 -24.36 -6.05
C GLU A 17 -8.51 -23.87 -5.96
N TYR A 18 -7.54 -24.79 -6.07
CA TYR A 18 -6.11 -24.44 -6.06
C TYR A 18 -5.75 -23.46 -7.19
N SER A 19 -6.28 -23.67 -8.39
CA SER A 19 -6.09 -22.77 -9.53
C SER A 19 -6.65 -21.37 -9.24
N GLU A 20 -7.88 -21.28 -8.70
CA GLU A 20 -8.51 -20.01 -8.35
C GLU A 20 -7.76 -19.26 -7.23
N VAL A 21 -7.30 -19.99 -6.20
CA VAL A 21 -6.52 -19.44 -5.10
C VAL A 21 -5.17 -18.91 -5.60
N THR A 22 -4.50 -19.66 -6.48
CA THR A 22 -3.21 -19.25 -7.06
C THR A 22 -3.37 -18.03 -7.98
N ALA A 23 -4.44 -18.00 -8.78
CA ALA A 23 -4.77 -16.84 -9.62
C ALA A 23 -5.05 -15.59 -8.77
N SER A 24 -5.84 -15.74 -7.70
CA SER A 24 -6.14 -14.67 -6.75
C SER A 24 -4.88 -14.16 -6.04
N TRP A 25 -4.00 -15.07 -5.59
CA TRP A 25 -2.72 -14.72 -4.98
C TRP A 25 -1.83 -13.90 -5.92
N ARG A 26 -1.72 -14.32 -7.19
CA ARG A 26 -0.96 -13.59 -8.22
C ARG A 26 -1.57 -12.21 -8.48
N PHE A 27 -2.89 -12.13 -8.59
CA PHE A 27 -3.61 -10.87 -8.78
C PHE A 27 -3.35 -9.87 -7.65
N PHE A 28 -3.46 -10.31 -6.38
CA PHE A 28 -3.16 -9.44 -5.24
C PHE A 28 -1.69 -9.03 -5.18
N THR A 29 -0.77 -9.93 -5.55
CA THR A 29 0.65 -9.59 -5.67
C THR A 29 0.89 -8.49 -6.70
N GLN A 30 0.24 -8.59 -7.86
CA GLN A 30 0.31 -7.56 -8.91
C GLN A 30 -0.26 -6.22 -8.44
N ILE A 31 -1.41 -6.22 -7.73
CA ILE A 31 -1.99 -5.00 -7.16
C ILE A 31 -1.00 -4.29 -6.25
N ARG A 32 -0.27 -5.02 -5.39
CA ARG A 32 0.72 -4.41 -4.47
C ARG A 32 1.82 -3.67 -5.23
N PHE A 33 2.40 -4.29 -6.26
CA PHE A 33 3.44 -3.64 -7.06
C PHE A 33 2.92 -2.44 -7.85
N THR A 34 1.73 -2.55 -8.45
CA THR A 34 1.08 -1.43 -9.15
C THR A 34 0.77 -0.29 -8.18
N LEU A 35 0.26 -0.60 -6.99
CA LEU A 35 -0.04 0.39 -5.96
C LEU A 35 1.25 1.08 -5.48
N LEU A 36 2.35 0.35 -5.30
CA LEU A 36 3.64 0.92 -4.91
C LEU A 36 4.19 1.87 -5.97
N ALA A 37 4.11 1.49 -7.26
CA ALA A 37 4.55 2.34 -8.36
C ALA A 37 3.67 3.60 -8.50
N PHE A 38 2.35 3.43 -8.36
CA PHE A 38 1.40 4.54 -8.33
C PHE A 38 1.69 5.49 -7.16
N ALA A 39 1.91 4.94 -5.96
CA ALA A 39 2.25 5.71 -4.77
C ALA A 39 3.54 6.51 -4.96
N ALA A 40 4.60 5.88 -5.46
CA ALA A 40 5.87 6.55 -5.74
C ALA A 40 5.68 7.72 -6.72
N THR A 41 4.91 7.51 -7.78
CA THR A 41 4.63 8.53 -8.80
C THR A 41 3.80 9.68 -8.24
N LEU A 42 2.68 9.37 -7.58
CA LEU A 42 1.77 10.35 -7.02
C LEU A 42 2.46 11.21 -5.95
N LEU A 43 3.13 10.57 -4.98
CA LEU A 43 3.76 11.26 -3.87
C LEU A 43 4.94 12.12 -4.34
N SER A 44 5.75 11.62 -5.27
CA SER A 44 6.84 12.41 -5.87
C SER A 44 6.28 13.61 -6.65
N GLY A 45 5.20 13.42 -7.42
CA GLY A 45 4.53 14.50 -8.15
C GLY A 45 3.96 15.57 -7.21
N LEU A 46 3.36 15.16 -6.10
CA LEU A 46 2.86 16.10 -5.08
C LEU A 46 4.00 16.87 -4.40
N PHE A 47 5.12 16.21 -4.08
CA PHE A 47 6.29 16.91 -3.51
C PHE A 47 6.90 17.90 -4.51
N ALA A 48 7.03 17.52 -5.78
CA ALA A 48 7.52 18.40 -6.83
C ALA A 48 6.58 19.60 -7.05
N GLY A 49 5.27 19.36 -7.09
CA GLY A 49 4.25 20.41 -7.19
C GLY A 49 4.28 21.36 -5.98
N TYR A 50 4.41 20.82 -4.77
CA TYR A 50 4.57 21.62 -3.56
C TYR A 50 5.83 22.50 -3.60
N HIS A 51 6.95 21.93 -4.05
CA HIS A 51 8.20 22.69 -4.21
C HIS A 51 8.05 23.80 -5.24
N TYR A 52 7.39 23.53 -6.37
CA TYR A 52 7.10 24.53 -7.40
C TYR A 52 6.24 25.68 -6.86
N ILE A 53 5.20 25.38 -6.07
CA ILE A 53 4.34 26.39 -5.43
C ILE A 53 5.18 27.31 -4.53
N LEU A 54 6.07 26.74 -3.71
CA LEU A 54 6.93 27.53 -2.83
C LEU A 54 7.93 28.39 -3.61
N ALA A 55 8.49 27.88 -4.71
CA ALA A 55 9.44 28.62 -5.54
C ALA A 55 8.78 29.78 -6.30
N ASN A 56 7.49 29.68 -6.61
CA ASN A 56 6.74 30.65 -7.41
C ASN A 56 5.69 31.42 -6.60
N ALA A 57 5.81 31.43 -5.26
CA ALA A 57 4.85 32.02 -4.34
C ALA A 57 4.41 33.45 -4.72
N ALA A 58 5.36 34.30 -5.13
CA ALA A 58 5.10 35.68 -5.52
C ALA A 58 4.16 35.82 -6.74
N SER A 59 4.10 34.82 -7.62
CA SER A 59 3.24 34.83 -8.81
C SER A 59 1.83 34.25 -8.57
N LEU A 60 1.61 33.58 -7.44
CA LEU A 60 0.39 32.82 -7.17
C LEU A 60 -0.67 33.63 -6.39
N GLY A 61 -0.27 34.70 -5.71
CA GLY A 61 -1.20 35.54 -4.93
C GLY A 61 -1.99 34.72 -3.92
N ASP A 62 -3.31 34.92 -3.88
CA ASP A 62 -4.21 34.22 -2.93
C ASP A 62 -4.27 32.70 -3.14
N LEU A 63 -3.97 32.23 -4.35
CA LEU A 63 -3.90 30.79 -4.64
C LEU A 63 -2.75 30.11 -3.88
N GLU A 64 -1.71 30.85 -3.49
CA GLU A 64 -0.57 30.33 -2.73
C GLU A 64 -1.05 29.72 -1.42
N VAL A 65 -1.84 30.44 -0.63
CA VAL A 65 -2.25 29.99 0.72
C VAL A 65 -3.09 28.73 0.64
N MET A 66 -4.03 28.67 -0.30
CA MET A 66 -4.84 27.47 -0.50
C MET A 66 -4.00 26.29 -0.98
N ALA A 67 -3.06 26.50 -1.90
CA ALA A 67 -2.23 25.43 -2.43
C ALA A 67 -1.20 24.90 -1.40
N VAL A 68 -0.62 25.79 -0.60
CA VAL A 68 0.37 25.46 0.44
C VAL A 68 -0.25 24.64 1.58
N ILE A 69 -1.54 24.81 1.88
CA ILE A 69 -2.27 23.97 2.84
C ILE A 69 -2.87 22.73 2.16
N GLY A 70 -3.43 22.92 0.97
CA GLY A 70 -4.17 21.88 0.24
C GLY A 70 -3.30 20.71 -0.20
N VAL A 71 -2.10 20.98 -0.74
CA VAL A 71 -1.21 19.92 -1.23
C VAL A 71 -0.75 18.99 -0.11
N PRO A 72 -0.26 19.47 1.05
CA PRO A 72 0.07 18.59 2.17
C PRO A 72 -1.12 17.81 2.72
N SER A 73 -2.30 18.43 2.78
CA SER A 73 -3.54 17.76 3.22
C SER A 73 -3.89 16.60 2.28
N PHE A 74 -3.85 16.84 0.97
CA PHE A 74 -4.10 15.81 -0.03
C PHE A 74 -3.03 14.73 -0.03
N GLY A 75 -1.76 15.09 0.12
CA GLY A 75 -0.64 14.15 0.25
C GLY A 75 -0.79 13.23 1.46
N ALA A 76 -1.19 13.76 2.62
CA ALA A 76 -1.47 12.96 3.81
C ALA A 76 -2.65 12.00 3.60
N LEU A 77 -3.76 12.49 3.03
CA LEU A 77 -4.93 11.66 2.73
C LEU A 77 -4.61 10.54 1.72
N ALA A 78 -3.89 10.87 0.65
CA ALA A 78 -3.45 9.89 -0.34
C ALA A 78 -2.55 8.83 0.30
N THR A 79 -1.59 9.24 1.13
CA THR A 79 -0.70 8.33 1.86
C THR A 79 -1.49 7.39 2.77
N CYS A 80 -2.49 7.89 3.50
CA CYS A 80 -3.39 7.07 4.31
C CYS A 80 -4.19 6.07 3.47
N ALA A 81 -4.78 6.51 2.36
CA ALA A 81 -5.56 5.64 1.48
C ALA A 81 -4.71 4.50 0.90
N ILE A 82 -3.48 4.82 0.48
CA ILE A 82 -2.51 3.84 -0.02
C ILE A 82 -2.12 2.85 1.08
N LEU A 83 -1.80 3.33 2.29
CA LEU A 83 -1.44 2.49 3.44
C LEU A 83 -2.57 1.51 3.79
N LEU A 84 -3.82 1.98 3.84
CA LEU A 84 -4.99 1.13 4.10
C LEU A 84 -5.19 0.08 3.01
N THR A 85 -4.98 0.45 1.75
CA THR A 85 -5.09 -0.46 0.61
C THR A 85 -3.99 -1.53 0.65
N GLU A 86 -2.75 -1.14 0.98
CA GLU A 86 -1.64 -2.08 1.15
C GLU A 86 -1.89 -3.04 2.31
N TRP A 87 -2.39 -2.53 3.45
CA TRP A 87 -2.73 -3.37 4.61
C TRP A 87 -3.82 -4.40 4.28
N ARG A 88 -4.90 -3.96 3.61
CA ARG A 88 -5.97 -4.85 3.15
C ARG A 88 -5.45 -5.90 2.16
N THR A 89 -4.65 -5.48 1.19
CA THR A 89 -4.13 -6.38 0.15
C THR A 89 -3.17 -7.40 0.74
N ARG A 90 -2.32 -7.01 1.70
CA ARG A 90 -1.46 -7.94 2.45
C ARG A 90 -2.26 -9.01 3.18
N ARG A 91 -3.38 -8.64 3.80
CA ARG A 91 -4.25 -9.59 4.50
C ARG A 91 -4.89 -10.59 3.52
N LEU A 92 -5.42 -10.11 2.40
CA LEU A 92 -6.03 -10.96 1.37
C LEU A 92 -5.00 -11.91 0.73
N TYR A 93 -3.83 -11.38 0.37
CA TYR A 93 -2.69 -12.14 -0.10
C TYR A 93 -2.31 -13.28 0.85
N GLY A 94 -2.22 -12.99 2.16
CA GLY A 94 -1.89 -13.98 3.18
C GLY A 94 -2.96 -15.06 3.32
N SER A 95 -4.24 -14.69 3.26
CA SER A 95 -5.34 -15.66 3.30
C SER A 95 -5.32 -16.61 2.11
N CYS A 96 -5.03 -16.13 0.89
CA CYS A 96 -4.88 -16.98 -0.28
C CYS A 96 -3.74 -17.99 -0.09
N LEU A 97 -2.60 -17.53 0.44
CA LEU A 97 -1.44 -18.40 0.65
C LEU A 97 -1.74 -19.51 1.68
N VAL A 98 -2.32 -19.16 2.82
CA VAL A 98 -2.73 -20.14 3.85
C VAL A 98 -3.73 -21.15 3.29
N ARG A 99 -4.72 -20.69 2.53
CA ARG A 99 -5.71 -21.59 1.91
C ARG A 99 -5.06 -22.51 0.88
N GLY A 100 -4.15 -22.00 0.07
CA GLY A 100 -3.46 -22.79 -0.93
C GLY A 100 -2.56 -23.87 -0.31
N ILE A 101 -1.88 -23.57 0.79
CA ILE A 101 -1.13 -24.56 1.58
C ILE A 101 -2.05 -25.67 2.09
N GLN A 102 -3.22 -25.33 2.64
CA GLN A 102 -4.20 -26.34 3.08
C GLN A 102 -4.66 -27.25 1.94
N ILE A 103 -4.75 -26.73 0.72
CA ILE A 103 -5.10 -27.53 -0.46
C ILE A 103 -3.93 -28.42 -0.88
N GLU A 104 -2.69 -27.92 -0.84
CA GLU A 104 -1.48 -28.72 -1.06
C GLU A 104 -1.40 -29.89 -0.06
N ASP A 105 -1.65 -29.62 1.22
CA ASP A 105 -1.70 -30.63 2.28
C ASP A 105 -2.80 -31.67 2.00
N ALA A 106 -4.00 -31.23 1.62
CA ALA A 106 -5.11 -32.13 1.29
C ALA A 106 -4.85 -32.99 0.03
N LEU A 107 -4.00 -32.51 -0.88
CA LEU A 107 -3.56 -33.24 -2.06
C LEU A 107 -2.31 -34.10 -1.81
N GLY A 108 -1.73 -34.06 -0.62
CA GLY A 108 -0.51 -34.79 -0.25
C GLY A 108 0.77 -34.21 -0.85
N LEU A 109 0.77 -32.92 -1.18
CA LEU A 109 1.90 -32.20 -1.79
C LEU A 109 2.74 -31.50 -0.71
N SER A 110 3.54 -32.26 0.04
CA SER A 110 4.35 -31.72 1.15
C SER A 110 5.43 -30.72 0.75
N ASN A 111 5.81 -30.66 -0.54
CA ASN A 111 6.77 -29.72 -1.10
C ASN A 111 6.13 -28.84 -2.20
N GLY A 112 4.86 -28.49 -2.02
CA GLY A 112 4.11 -27.67 -2.95
C GLY A 112 4.72 -26.27 -3.16
N HIS A 113 4.27 -25.59 -4.21
CA HIS A 113 4.78 -24.27 -4.59
C HIS A 113 4.49 -23.22 -3.51
N LEU A 114 3.30 -23.27 -2.91
CA LEU A 114 2.88 -22.29 -1.90
C LEU A 114 3.55 -22.56 -0.55
N HIS A 115 3.81 -23.82 -0.21
CA HIS A 115 4.69 -24.20 0.90
C HIS A 115 6.07 -23.55 0.79
N GLN A 116 6.73 -23.67 -0.37
CA GLN A 116 8.06 -23.09 -0.59
C GLN A 116 8.06 -21.56 -0.48
N ILE A 117 6.98 -20.90 -0.93
CA ILE A 117 6.82 -19.44 -0.80
C ILE A 117 6.63 -19.03 0.68
N TRP A 118 5.98 -19.86 1.49
CA TRP A 118 5.76 -19.57 2.90
C TRP A 118 7.01 -19.81 3.77
N GLU A 119 7.81 -20.80 3.42
CA GLU A 119 9.01 -21.21 4.18
C GLU A 119 10.22 -20.27 4.02
N VAL A 120 10.12 -19.23 3.19
CA VAL A 120 11.20 -18.25 2.97
C VAL A 120 11.77 -17.78 4.33
N PRO A 121 13.10 -17.89 4.55
CA PRO A 121 13.69 -17.87 5.88
C PRO A 121 13.37 -16.59 6.67
N LYS A 122 12.86 -16.79 7.90
CA LYS A 122 12.43 -15.74 8.84
C LYS A 122 13.52 -14.70 9.15
N ILE A 123 14.80 -14.99 8.93
CA ILE A 123 15.89 -14.02 9.16
C ILE A 123 15.81 -12.81 8.21
N LEU A 124 15.11 -12.95 7.08
CA LEU A 124 14.78 -11.85 6.17
C LEU A 124 13.57 -11.01 6.64
N TRP A 125 12.93 -11.33 7.77
CA TRP A 125 11.76 -10.56 8.25
C TRP A 125 12.12 -9.18 8.81
N ILE A 126 13.27 -9.04 9.47
CA ILE A 126 13.74 -7.76 10.04
C ILE A 126 14.12 -6.75 8.94
N GLY A 127 14.32 -7.22 7.71
CA GLY A 127 14.40 -6.42 6.48
C GLY A 127 13.29 -6.74 5.48
N SER A 128 12.14 -7.27 5.93
CA SER A 128 11.09 -7.68 5.01
C SER A 128 10.64 -6.48 4.20
N HIS A 129 10.45 -6.70 2.89
CA HIS A 129 9.96 -5.70 1.96
C HIS A 129 8.72 -4.97 2.49
N THR A 130 7.87 -5.67 3.23
CA THR A 130 6.67 -5.11 3.85
C THR A 130 6.95 -4.12 4.99
N LEU A 131 7.94 -4.38 5.85
CA LEU A 131 8.33 -3.42 6.89
C LEU A 131 8.97 -2.18 6.26
N ALA A 132 9.82 -2.37 5.25
CA ALA A 132 10.45 -1.27 4.53
C ALA A 132 9.41 -0.36 3.85
N ILE A 133 8.43 -0.94 3.14
CA ILE A 133 7.32 -0.20 2.55
C ILE A 133 6.51 0.54 3.62
N GLY A 134 6.16 -0.14 4.73
CA GLY A 134 5.43 0.48 5.83
C GLY A 134 6.18 1.68 6.42
N PHE A 135 7.49 1.53 6.63
CA PHE A 135 8.34 2.62 7.15
C PHE A 135 8.37 3.82 6.19
N ILE A 136 8.52 3.58 4.88
CA ILE A 136 8.46 4.64 3.86
C ILE A 136 7.15 5.42 3.96
N TYR A 137 6.00 4.75 4.07
CA TYR A 137 4.72 5.45 4.21
C TYR A 137 4.61 6.26 5.51
N VAL A 138 5.13 5.75 6.62
CA VAL A 138 5.17 6.50 7.90
C VAL A 138 6.04 7.75 7.77
N VAL A 139 7.22 7.64 7.15
CA VAL A 139 8.10 8.79 6.90
C VAL A 139 7.43 9.82 5.99
N VAL A 140 6.81 9.38 4.89
CA VAL A 140 6.11 10.28 3.96
C VAL A 140 4.92 10.94 4.63
N PHE A 141 4.13 10.20 5.43
CA PHE A 141 3.03 10.77 6.21
C PHE A 141 3.53 11.82 7.21
N GLY A 142 4.63 11.54 7.91
CA GLY A 142 5.29 12.49 8.79
C GLY A 142 5.77 13.75 8.06
N ALA A 143 6.32 13.60 6.86
CA ALA A 143 6.71 14.72 6.02
C ALA A 143 5.51 15.60 5.62
N TRP A 144 4.38 15.00 5.24
CA TRP A 144 3.16 15.74 4.96
C TRP A 144 2.62 16.48 6.19
N GLY A 145 2.62 15.83 7.35
CA GLY A 145 2.23 16.44 8.63
C GLY A 145 3.11 17.65 8.96
N PHE A 146 4.43 17.52 8.80
CA PHE A 146 5.36 18.62 9.01
C PHE A 146 5.09 19.79 8.05
N LEU A 147 4.91 19.52 6.76
CA LEU A 147 4.60 20.54 5.76
C LEU A 147 3.27 21.24 6.04
N TYR A 148 2.25 20.49 6.46
CA TYR A 148 0.95 21.04 6.85
C TYR A 148 1.07 21.97 8.06
N LEU A 149 1.75 21.54 9.13
CA LEU A 149 1.94 22.37 10.32
C LEU A 149 2.70 23.66 9.99
N ARG A 150 3.75 23.56 9.16
CA ARG A 150 4.49 24.72 8.67
C ARG A 150 3.59 25.67 7.88
N ALA A 151 2.77 25.13 6.97
CA ALA A 151 1.83 25.89 6.16
C ALA A 151 0.82 26.67 7.02
N VAL A 152 0.21 26.01 8.00
CA VAL A 152 -0.76 26.63 8.92
C VAL A 152 -0.09 27.72 9.77
N THR A 153 1.12 27.46 10.28
CA THR A 153 1.88 28.45 11.08
C THR A 153 2.21 29.69 10.25
N LEU A 154 2.61 29.51 8.99
CA LEU A 154 2.89 30.63 8.09
C LEU A 154 1.62 31.44 7.76
N ALA A 155 0.50 30.75 7.48
CA ALA A 155 -0.76 31.40 7.17
C ALA A 155 -1.30 32.22 8.36
N THR A 156 -1.27 31.65 9.57
CA THR A 156 -1.69 32.33 10.80
C THR A 156 -0.82 33.54 11.11
N TRP A 157 0.51 33.45 10.93
CA TRP A 157 1.43 34.58 11.08
C TRP A 157 1.13 35.73 10.10
N ARG A 158 0.87 35.41 8.83
CA ARG A 158 0.50 36.42 7.81
C ARG A 158 -0.80 37.13 8.17
N LEU A 159 -1.82 36.38 8.60
CA LEU A 159 -3.11 36.95 9.02
C LEU A 159 -2.97 37.86 10.24
N TRP A 160 -2.16 37.46 11.22
CA TRP A 160 -1.89 38.28 12.41
C TRP A 160 -1.26 39.62 12.03
N ASN A 161 -0.23 39.61 11.18
CA ASN A 161 0.45 40.85 10.77
C ASN A 161 -0.46 41.78 9.95
N ALA A 162 -1.39 41.23 9.17
CA ALA A 162 -2.37 42.01 8.41
C ALA A 162 -3.47 42.64 9.30
N PHE A 163 -3.64 42.16 10.53
CA PHE A 163 -4.60 42.72 11.49
C PHE A 163 -3.98 43.79 12.39
N VAL A 164 -2.67 43.68 12.68
CA VAL A 164 -1.94 44.58 13.57
C VAL A 164 -1.47 45.87 12.87
N HIS A 165 -1.38 45.86 11.54
CA HIS A 165 -0.98 47.00 10.70
C HIS A 165 -2.11 47.45 9.79
#